data_AF-A0A453P1W7-F1
#
_entry.id   AF-A0A453P1W7-F1
#
_cell.length_a   1.000
_cell.length_b   1.000
_cell.length_c   1.000
_cell.angle_alpha   90.00
_cell.angle_beta   90.00
_cell.angle_gamma   90.00
#
_symmetry.space_group_name_H-M   'P 1'
#
loop_
_entity.id
_entity.type
_entity.pdbx_description
1 polymer ?
#
loop_
_entity_poly.entity_id
_entity_poly.type
_entity_poly.pdbx_seq_one_letter_code
_entity_poly.pdbx_strand_id
1 'polypeptide(L)'
;KDFMQKLETDNSWAQDERKATAWAILENIDSKGIFHCPERFDMPDKLAEHTSQCKFRILNCTNDGCVASFCAIHTEKHDAVCPFKLLPCEQLCEQHVMRSEMDKHCGTVCPMKLTNCPFFRIGCETAFPQCSLDNHCSRFLQTHLMYVVKVITRQGDCVNDMDQRLQLLEKVQSLNELAGALDVKALTLITKEQESKINKLERDLKAQETRMKKLENDLRSRK
;
A
#
# COMPACT_ATOMS: atom_id res chain seq x y z
N LYS A 1 49.12 -44.12 -2.72
CA LYS A 1 48.30 -44.97 -1.81
C LYS A 1 48.55 -44.68 -0.32
N ASP A 2 49.54 -43.85 0.05
CA ASP A 2 49.98 -43.66 1.45
C ASP A 2 49.35 -42.45 2.18
N PHE A 3 48.58 -41.62 1.48
CA PHE A 3 48.12 -40.33 2.00
C PHE A 3 46.95 -40.44 3.01
N MET A 4 45.89 -41.18 2.66
CA MET A 4 44.72 -41.32 3.55
C MET A 4 45.01 -42.22 4.76
N GLN A 5 45.90 -43.22 4.60
CA GLN A 5 46.22 -44.16 5.67
C GLN A 5 47.04 -43.52 6.81
N LYS A 6 47.91 -42.55 6.50
CA LYS A 6 48.62 -41.73 7.51
C LYS A 6 47.70 -40.77 8.25
N LEU A 7 46.70 -40.19 7.56
CA LEU A 7 45.68 -39.31 8.18
C LEU A 7 44.84 -40.02 9.23
N GLU A 8 44.54 -41.30 9.02
CA GLU A 8 43.71 -42.11 9.93
C GLU A 8 44.48 -42.61 11.17
N THR A 9 45.81 -42.69 11.10
CA THR A 9 46.63 -43.35 12.14
C THR A 9 47.27 -42.37 13.12
N ASP A 10 47.76 -41.21 12.65
CA ASP A 10 48.40 -40.19 13.47
C ASP A 10 47.49 -38.96 13.59
N ASN A 11 46.68 -38.91 14.65
CA ASN A 11 45.78 -37.80 14.93
C ASN A 11 46.52 -36.52 15.42
N SER A 12 47.82 -36.44 15.16
CA SER A 12 48.71 -35.35 15.55
C SER A 12 49.66 -35.01 14.40
N TRP A 13 49.24 -34.12 13.51
CA TRP A 13 50.13 -33.59 12.48
C TRP A 13 50.91 -32.38 13.00
N ALA A 14 52.24 -32.46 12.92
CA ALA A 14 53.10 -31.30 13.14
C ALA A 14 52.72 -30.17 12.16
N GLN A 15 52.82 -28.92 12.60
CA GLN A 15 52.42 -27.78 11.78
C GLN A 15 53.20 -27.70 10.45
N ASP A 16 54.46 -28.14 10.46
CA ASP A 16 55.33 -28.10 9.28
C ASP A 16 54.96 -29.17 8.25
N GLU A 17 54.58 -30.37 8.69
CA GLU A 17 54.08 -31.44 7.81
C GLU A 17 52.75 -31.04 7.15
N ARG A 18 51.87 -30.36 7.90
CA ARG A 18 50.63 -29.78 7.34
C ARG A 18 50.92 -28.75 6.27
N LYS A 19 51.85 -27.83 6.52
CA LYS A 19 52.25 -26.80 5.55
C LYS A 19 52.87 -27.42 4.29
N ALA A 20 53.80 -28.36 4.44
CA ALA A 20 54.45 -29.03 3.32
C ALA A 20 53.45 -29.78 2.44
N THR A 21 52.53 -30.53 3.07
CA THR A 21 51.48 -31.26 2.37
C THR A 21 50.50 -30.32 1.66
N ALA A 22 50.02 -29.28 2.35
CA ALA A 22 49.10 -28.30 1.78
C ALA A 22 49.73 -27.61 0.56
N TRP A 23 51.02 -27.26 0.65
CA TRP A 23 51.75 -26.65 -0.45
C TRP A 23 51.90 -27.61 -1.65
N ALA A 24 52.25 -28.88 -1.41
CA ALA A 24 52.34 -29.87 -2.47
C ALA A 24 50.99 -30.11 -3.19
N ILE A 25 49.88 -30.06 -2.45
CA ILE A 25 48.54 -30.12 -3.05
C ILE A 25 48.27 -28.87 -3.90
N LEU A 26 48.59 -27.68 -3.38
CA LEU A 26 48.38 -26.41 -4.09
C LEU A 26 49.16 -26.34 -5.41
N GLU A 27 50.43 -26.77 -5.44
CA GLU A 27 51.22 -26.81 -6.68
C GLU A 27 50.63 -27.75 -7.73
N ASN A 28 50.09 -28.90 -7.31
CA ASN A 28 49.49 -29.85 -8.23
C ASN A 28 48.18 -29.33 -8.82
N ILE A 29 47.39 -28.60 -8.03
CA ILE A 29 46.10 -28.06 -8.47
C ILE A 29 46.29 -26.80 -9.33
N ASP A 30 47.21 -25.92 -8.95
CA ASP A 30 47.45 -24.64 -9.59
C ASP A 30 48.89 -24.52 -10.09
N SER A 31 49.34 -25.49 -10.87
CA SER A 31 50.71 -25.55 -11.41
C SER A 31 51.12 -24.33 -12.25
N LYS A 32 50.15 -23.51 -12.69
CA LYS A 32 50.38 -22.26 -13.42
C LYS A 32 50.42 -21.02 -12.53
N GLY A 33 50.22 -21.16 -11.21
CA GLY A 33 50.23 -20.03 -10.25
C GLY A 33 49.16 -18.98 -10.54
N ILE A 34 47.98 -19.41 -11.00
CA ILE A 34 46.86 -18.53 -11.36
C ILE A 34 46.15 -18.03 -10.09
N PHE A 35 46.05 -18.88 -9.07
CA PHE A 35 45.31 -18.65 -7.82
C PHE A 35 46.20 -18.56 -6.58
N HIS A 36 47.48 -18.95 -6.67
CA HIS A 36 48.45 -18.83 -5.58
C HIS A 36 49.77 -18.16 -6.02
N CYS A 37 50.54 -17.68 -5.04
CA CYS A 37 51.89 -17.19 -5.28
C CYS A 37 52.90 -18.34 -5.24
N PRO A 38 53.65 -18.62 -6.32
CA PRO A 38 54.64 -19.71 -6.35
C PRO A 38 55.98 -19.31 -5.71
N GLU A 39 56.17 -18.02 -5.36
CA GLU A 39 57.42 -17.51 -4.80
C GLU A 39 57.75 -18.13 -3.45
N ARG A 40 59.04 -18.44 -3.24
CA ARG A 40 59.55 -19.06 -2.03
C ARG A 40 60.71 -18.25 -1.47
N PHE A 41 60.76 -18.15 -0.15
CA PHE A 41 61.76 -17.36 0.55
C PHE A 41 62.31 -18.16 1.72
N ASP A 42 63.63 -18.36 1.75
CA ASP A 42 64.33 -19.03 2.85
C ASP A 42 64.51 -18.12 4.08
N MET A 43 64.48 -16.80 3.85
CA MET A 43 64.69 -15.78 4.89
C MET A 43 63.36 -15.11 5.28
N PRO A 44 63.02 -15.03 6.58
CA PRO A 44 61.78 -14.40 7.05
C PRO A 44 61.60 -12.95 6.61
N ASP A 45 62.67 -12.16 6.58
CA ASP A 45 62.62 -10.74 6.21
C ASP A 45 62.18 -10.54 4.76
N LYS A 46 62.71 -11.37 3.84
CA LYS A 46 62.33 -11.34 2.42
C LYS A 46 60.88 -11.79 2.22
N LEU A 47 60.40 -12.75 3.01
CA LEU A 47 59.00 -13.19 2.99
C LEU A 47 58.06 -12.07 3.47
N ALA A 48 58.43 -11.36 4.53
CA ALA A 48 57.65 -10.26 5.06
C ALA A 48 57.56 -9.09 4.05
N GLU A 49 58.69 -8.72 3.44
CA GLU A 49 58.74 -7.73 2.38
C GLU A 49 57.85 -8.11 1.20
N HIS A 50 57.96 -9.36 0.70
CA HIS A 50 57.12 -9.87 -0.37
C HIS A 50 55.63 -9.87 0.01
N THR A 51 55.27 -10.32 1.22
CA THR A 51 53.87 -10.43 1.67
C THR A 51 53.13 -9.09 1.58
N SER A 52 53.82 -7.99 1.87
CA SER A 52 53.25 -6.64 1.75
C SER A 52 52.92 -6.22 0.32
N GLN A 53 53.65 -6.74 -0.68
CA GLN A 53 53.52 -6.39 -2.10
C GLN A 53 52.84 -7.48 -2.92
N CYS A 54 52.69 -8.70 -2.38
CA CYS A 54 52.14 -9.85 -3.06
C CYS A 54 50.73 -9.58 -3.57
N LYS A 55 50.48 -9.87 -4.85
CA LYS A 55 49.14 -9.72 -5.47
C LYS A 55 48.09 -10.67 -4.87
N PHE A 56 48.52 -11.75 -4.23
CA PHE A 56 47.64 -12.71 -3.56
C PHE A 56 47.47 -12.45 -2.06
N ARG A 57 48.07 -11.38 -1.51
CA ARG A 57 47.88 -11.01 -0.11
C ARG A 57 46.40 -10.76 0.17
N ILE A 58 45.96 -11.13 1.36
CA ILE A 58 44.59 -10.87 1.80
C ILE A 58 44.48 -9.42 2.24
N LEU A 59 43.48 -8.73 1.70
CA LEU A 59 43.06 -7.39 2.08
C LEU A 59 41.69 -7.46 2.74
N ASN A 60 41.46 -6.57 3.70
CA ASN A 60 40.13 -6.30 4.23
C ASN A 60 39.55 -5.09 3.50
N CYS A 61 38.24 -5.10 3.25
CA CYS A 61 37.56 -3.94 2.70
C CYS A 61 37.75 -2.72 3.63
N THR A 62 38.02 -1.56 3.05
CA THR A 62 38.16 -0.29 3.78
C THR A 62 36.84 0.46 3.93
N ASN A 63 35.77 0.00 3.27
CA ASN A 63 34.45 0.62 3.39
C ASN A 63 33.86 0.31 4.77
N ASP A 64 33.37 1.36 5.44
CA ASP A 64 32.81 1.25 6.78
C ASP A 64 31.64 0.26 6.82
N GLY A 65 31.65 -0.65 7.80
CA GLY A 65 30.66 -1.74 7.91
C GLY A 65 30.90 -2.97 7.02
N CYS A 66 31.85 -2.94 6.09
CA CYS A 66 32.16 -4.12 5.28
C CYS A 66 33.19 -5.04 5.96
N VAL A 67 32.81 -6.28 6.25
CA VAL A 67 33.70 -7.29 6.88
C VAL A 67 34.36 -8.25 5.88
N ALA A 68 34.31 -7.93 4.58
CA ALA A 68 34.84 -8.82 3.55
C ALA A 68 36.37 -8.80 3.53
N SER A 69 36.97 -10.00 3.44
CA SER A 69 38.38 -10.22 3.17
C SER A 69 38.56 -10.91 1.81
N PHE A 70 39.49 -10.43 0.99
CA PHE A 70 39.71 -10.94 -0.36
C PHE A 70 41.16 -10.76 -0.81
N CYS A 71 41.61 -11.54 -1.80
CA CYS A 71 42.94 -11.37 -2.38
C CYS A 71 43.06 -10.01 -3.08
N ALA A 72 44.23 -9.37 -3.01
CA ALA A 72 44.45 -8.05 -3.62
C ALA A 72 44.14 -8.01 -5.13
N ILE A 73 44.35 -9.11 -5.88
CA ILE A 73 43.91 -9.24 -7.28
C ILE A 73 42.40 -9.03 -7.51
N HIS A 74 41.56 -9.26 -6.50
CA HIS A 74 40.11 -9.17 -6.59
C HIS A 74 39.56 -7.85 -6.04
N THR A 75 40.43 -6.87 -5.75
CA THR A 75 40.02 -5.58 -5.18
C THR A 75 39.00 -4.87 -6.05
N GLU A 76 39.26 -4.76 -7.36
CA GLU A 76 38.34 -4.09 -8.29
C GLU A 76 37.00 -4.84 -8.40
N LYS A 77 37.05 -6.17 -8.43
CA LYS A 77 35.85 -7.02 -8.48
C LYS A 77 34.98 -6.81 -7.24
N HIS A 78 35.58 -6.74 -6.06
CA HIS A 78 34.84 -6.46 -4.82
C HIS A 78 34.30 -5.03 -4.82
N ASP A 79 35.13 -4.04 -5.15
CA ASP A 79 34.76 -2.62 -5.19
C ASP A 79 33.53 -2.35 -6.10
N ALA A 80 33.46 -3.04 -7.23
CA ALA A 80 32.34 -2.97 -8.16
C ALA A 80 31.00 -3.44 -7.56
N VAL A 81 31.02 -4.34 -6.56
CA VAL A 81 29.81 -4.96 -5.99
C VAL A 81 29.63 -4.72 -4.49
N CYS A 82 30.56 -4.00 -3.84
CA CYS A 82 30.53 -3.79 -2.40
C CYS A 82 29.25 -3.03 -2.01
N PRO A 83 28.38 -3.61 -1.15
CA PRO A 83 27.13 -2.98 -0.74
C PRO A 83 27.34 -1.74 0.13
N PHE A 84 28.45 -1.69 0.87
CA PHE A 84 28.82 -0.59 1.77
C PHE A 84 29.59 0.53 1.08
N LYS A 85 29.90 0.38 -0.21
CA LYS A 85 30.59 1.44 -0.96
C LYS A 85 29.68 2.66 -1.05
N LEU A 86 30.20 3.81 -0.62
CA LEU A 86 29.54 5.10 -0.81
C LEU A 86 29.67 5.53 -2.26
N LEU A 87 28.54 5.83 -2.89
CA LEU A 87 28.43 6.28 -4.27
C LEU A 87 27.66 7.60 -4.32
N PRO A 88 27.95 8.48 -5.28
CA PRO A 88 27.09 9.64 -5.52
C PRO A 88 25.66 9.17 -5.81
N CYS A 89 24.68 9.92 -5.31
CA CYS A 89 23.27 9.61 -5.52
C CYS A 89 22.91 9.55 -7.02
N GLU A 90 22.15 8.54 -7.41
CA GLU A 90 21.69 8.34 -8.80
C GLU A 90 20.72 9.44 -9.27
N GLN A 91 20.01 10.08 -8.34
CA GLN A 91 19.18 11.25 -8.62
C GLN A 91 19.98 12.57 -8.61
N LEU A 92 21.31 12.50 -8.58
CA LEU A 92 22.23 13.64 -8.62
C LEU A 92 21.99 14.67 -7.50
N CYS A 93 21.59 14.19 -6.31
CA CYS A 93 21.70 15.02 -5.12
C CYS A 93 23.17 15.09 -4.66
N GLU A 94 23.49 16.03 -3.77
CA GLU A 94 24.87 16.25 -3.29
C GLU A 94 25.36 15.17 -2.29
N GLN A 95 24.54 14.16 -2.00
CA GLN A 95 24.86 13.14 -1.00
C GLN A 95 25.56 11.91 -1.61
N HIS A 96 26.45 11.32 -0.81
CA HIS A 96 27.01 10.00 -1.07
C HIS A 96 26.27 8.96 -0.22
N VAL A 97 25.79 7.89 -0.85
CA VAL A 97 24.91 6.89 -0.24
C VAL A 97 25.53 5.52 -0.44
N MET A 98 25.41 4.65 0.57
CA MET A 98 25.83 3.26 0.43
C MET A 98 25.06 2.60 -0.71
N ARG A 99 25.74 1.80 -1.53
CA ARG A 99 25.13 1.08 -2.67
C ARG A 99 23.86 0.33 -2.25
N SER A 100 23.85 -0.33 -1.09
CA SER A 100 22.67 -1.05 -0.59
C SER A 100 21.50 -0.17 -0.18
N GLU A 101 21.75 1.09 0.20
CA GLU A 101 20.74 2.04 0.67
C GLU A 101 20.28 3.02 -0.42
N MET A 102 20.83 2.92 -1.63
CA MET A 102 20.57 3.88 -2.72
C MET A 102 19.07 3.98 -3.06
N ASP A 103 18.42 2.83 -3.29
CA ASP A 103 16.99 2.78 -3.62
C ASP A 103 16.12 3.39 -2.52
N LYS A 104 16.44 3.07 -1.27
CA LYS A 104 15.72 3.59 -0.10
C LYS A 104 15.91 5.11 0.02
N HIS A 105 17.13 5.61 -0.16
CA HIS A 105 17.41 7.05 -0.18
C HIS A 105 16.59 7.75 -1.26
N CYS A 106 16.69 7.29 -2.51
CA CYS A 106 15.98 7.82 -3.68
C CYS A 106 14.45 7.78 -3.53
N GLY A 107 13.93 6.77 -2.85
CA GLY A 107 12.48 6.59 -2.63
C GLY A 107 11.92 7.33 -1.42
N THR A 108 12.76 7.79 -0.47
CA THR A 108 12.26 8.34 0.81
C THR A 108 12.74 9.76 1.08
N VAL A 109 14.04 9.93 1.31
CA VAL A 109 14.64 11.14 1.89
C VAL A 109 15.43 11.97 0.89
N CYS A 110 15.63 11.48 -0.33
CA CYS A 110 16.38 12.23 -1.34
C CYS A 110 15.69 13.56 -1.66
N PRO A 111 16.41 14.70 -1.62
CA PRO A 111 15.83 16.00 -1.98
C PRO A 111 15.45 16.08 -3.46
N MET A 112 16.06 15.24 -4.31
CA MET A 112 15.77 15.16 -5.74
C MET A 112 14.62 14.20 -6.08
N LYS A 113 14.07 13.52 -5.08
CA LYS A 113 12.90 12.65 -5.25
C LYS A 113 11.75 13.44 -5.89
N LEU A 114 11.16 12.88 -6.94
CA LEU A 114 10.00 13.50 -7.58
C LEU A 114 8.78 13.38 -6.66
N THR A 115 8.14 14.51 -6.39
CA THR A 115 6.88 14.61 -5.66
C THR A 115 5.84 15.37 -6.48
N ASN A 116 4.57 15.00 -6.29
CA ASN A 116 3.47 15.76 -6.83
C ASN A 116 3.20 17.01 -5.98
N CYS A 117 2.70 18.06 -6.61
CA CYS A 117 2.18 19.24 -5.93
C CYS A 117 1.06 18.86 -4.93
N PRO A 118 0.95 19.47 -3.74
CA PRO A 118 -0.17 19.26 -2.81
C PRO A 118 -1.55 19.51 -3.45
N PHE A 119 -1.59 20.39 -4.46
CA PHE A 119 -2.79 20.71 -5.23
C PHE A 119 -3.01 19.79 -6.45
N PHE A 120 -2.31 18.66 -6.54
CA PHE A 120 -2.42 17.72 -7.66
C PHE A 120 -3.86 17.26 -7.90
N ARG A 121 -4.58 16.87 -6.84
CA ARG A 121 -5.96 16.40 -6.93
C ARG A 121 -6.97 17.47 -7.38
N ILE A 122 -6.62 18.75 -7.29
CA ILE A 122 -7.51 19.85 -7.66
C ILE A 122 -7.14 20.51 -9.00
N GLY A 123 -6.07 20.04 -9.65
CA GLY A 123 -5.72 20.44 -11.03
C GLY A 123 -4.25 20.78 -11.28
N CYS A 124 -3.38 20.77 -10.27
CA CYS A 124 -1.95 21.05 -10.48
C CYS A 124 -1.15 19.76 -10.76
N GLU A 125 -1.19 19.29 -12.01
CA GLU A 125 -0.55 18.03 -12.46
C GLU A 125 0.97 18.13 -12.63
N THR A 126 1.65 18.88 -11.76
CA THR A 126 3.11 19.04 -11.82
C THR A 126 3.81 18.10 -10.84
N ALA A 127 4.83 17.42 -11.36
CA ALA A 127 5.78 16.63 -10.59
C ALA A 127 7.15 17.29 -10.68
N PHE A 128 7.85 17.43 -9.56
CA PHE A 128 9.13 18.11 -9.48
C PHE A 128 9.97 17.56 -8.31
N PRO A 129 11.29 17.82 -8.28
CA PRO A 129 12.14 17.47 -7.15
C PRO A 129 11.61 18.03 -5.84
N GLN A 130 11.62 17.23 -4.77
CA GLN A 130 11.11 17.61 -3.45
C GLN A 130 11.69 18.93 -2.94
N CYS A 131 12.97 19.22 -3.19
CA CYS A 131 13.61 20.49 -2.83
C CYS A 131 13.00 21.72 -3.53
N SER A 132 12.27 21.53 -4.64
CA SER A 132 11.62 22.61 -5.40
C SER A 132 10.18 22.89 -4.95
N LEU A 133 9.66 22.14 -3.97
CA LEU A 133 8.26 22.24 -3.53
C LEU A 133 7.89 23.66 -3.08
N ASP A 134 8.64 24.24 -2.15
CA ASP A 134 8.33 25.58 -1.61
C ASP A 134 8.41 26.65 -2.69
N ASN A 135 9.40 26.56 -3.59
CA ASN A 135 9.55 27.48 -4.70
C ASN A 135 8.37 27.37 -5.69
N HIS A 136 7.94 26.15 -6.03
CA HIS A 136 6.76 25.93 -6.86
C HIS A 136 5.50 26.51 -6.19
N CYS A 137 5.22 26.14 -4.94
CA CYS A 137 4.04 26.59 -4.22
C CYS A 137 4.00 28.12 -4.08
N SER A 138 5.14 28.75 -3.80
CA SER A 138 5.24 30.21 -3.70
C SER A 138 5.00 30.90 -5.04
N ARG A 139 5.60 30.37 -6.13
CA ARG A 139 5.48 30.96 -7.47
C ARG A 139 4.09 30.80 -8.08
N PHE A 140 3.40 29.71 -7.78
CA PHE A 140 2.09 29.36 -8.36
C PHE A 140 0.92 29.53 -7.39
N LEU A 141 1.13 30.25 -6.26
CA LEU A 141 0.12 30.45 -5.22
C LEU A 141 -1.21 30.98 -5.79
N GLN A 142 -1.16 31.97 -6.68
CA GLN A 142 -2.37 32.54 -7.30
C GLN A 142 -3.15 31.52 -8.12
N THR A 143 -2.44 30.67 -8.88
CA THR A 143 -3.05 29.58 -9.66
C THR A 143 -3.66 28.54 -8.73
N HIS A 144 -2.97 28.19 -7.64
CA HIS A 144 -3.50 27.25 -6.64
C HIS A 144 -4.75 27.80 -5.94
N LEU A 145 -4.74 29.09 -5.56
CA LEU A 145 -5.92 29.75 -4.99
C LEU A 145 -7.09 29.75 -5.98
N MET A 146 -6.85 29.98 -7.27
CA MET A 146 -7.88 29.90 -8.30
C MET A 146 -8.50 28.50 -8.39
N TYR A 147 -7.69 27.43 -8.30
CA TYR A 147 -8.21 26.06 -8.25
C TYR A 147 -9.08 25.83 -7.02
N VAL A 148 -8.64 26.30 -5.84
CA VAL A 148 -9.40 26.19 -4.59
C VAL A 148 -10.72 26.93 -4.69
N VAL A 149 -10.72 28.19 -5.15
CA VAL A 149 -11.95 28.99 -5.33
C VAL A 149 -12.91 28.28 -6.29
N LYS A 150 -12.41 27.78 -7.43
CA LYS A 150 -13.22 27.04 -8.40
C LYS A 150 -13.87 25.79 -7.80
N VAL A 151 -13.15 25.04 -6.97
CA VAL A 151 -13.71 23.87 -6.27
C VAL A 151 -14.79 24.31 -5.27
N ILE A 152 -14.53 25.36 -4.48
CA ILE A 152 -15.48 25.87 -3.48
C ILE A 152 -16.76 26.40 -4.14
N THR A 153 -16.65 27.19 -5.22
CA THR A 153 -17.83 27.72 -5.93
C THR A 153 -18.69 26.58 -6.47
N ARG A 154 -18.08 25.61 -7.15
CA ARG A 154 -18.80 24.42 -7.66
C ARG A 154 -19.45 23.61 -6.55
N GLN A 155 -18.77 23.48 -5.40
CA GLN A 155 -19.33 22.81 -4.25
C GLN A 155 -20.52 23.58 -3.68
N GLY A 156 -20.44 24.91 -3.62
CA GLY A 156 -21.56 25.78 -3.23
C GLY A 156 -22.76 25.62 -4.17
N ASP A 157 -22.53 25.60 -5.47
CA ASP A 157 -23.60 25.38 -6.47
C ASP A 157 -24.28 24.01 -6.28
N CYS A 158 -23.48 22.95 -6.05
CA CYS A 158 -23.98 21.60 -5.80
C CYS A 158 -24.80 21.51 -4.50
N VAL A 159 -24.31 22.13 -3.43
CA VAL A 159 -25.03 22.18 -2.14
C VAL A 159 -26.36 22.92 -2.30
N ASN A 160 -26.38 24.03 -3.05
CA ASN A 160 -27.61 24.79 -3.30
C ASN A 160 -28.62 24.00 -4.16
N ASP A 161 -28.17 23.27 -5.19
CA ASP A 161 -29.04 22.34 -5.95
C ASP A 161 -29.61 21.24 -5.06
N MET A 162 -28.79 20.66 -4.19
CA MET A 162 -29.23 19.65 -3.22
C MET A 162 -30.27 20.22 -2.24
N ASP A 163 -30.05 21.43 -1.72
CA ASP A 163 -31.01 22.10 -0.83
C ASP A 163 -32.35 22.34 -1.53
N GLN A 164 -32.32 22.85 -2.77
CA GLN A 164 -33.53 23.06 -3.56
C GLN A 164 -34.30 21.75 -3.80
N ARG A 165 -33.59 20.64 -4.04
CA ARG A 165 -34.20 19.31 -4.18
C ARG A 165 -34.81 18.81 -2.87
N LEU A 166 -34.17 19.04 -1.73
CA LEU A 166 -34.71 18.70 -0.42
C LEU A 166 -36.02 19.45 -0.15
N GLN A 167 -36.05 20.77 -0.38
CA GLN A 167 -37.26 21.58 -0.21
C GLN A 167 -38.41 21.09 -1.10
N LEU A 168 -38.13 20.67 -2.34
CA LEU A 168 -39.13 20.09 -3.24
C LEU A 168 -39.67 18.76 -2.70
N LEU A 169 -38.80 17.89 -2.20
CA LEU A 169 -39.19 16.60 -1.61
C LEU A 169 -40.05 16.79 -0.35
N GLU A 170 -39.66 17.70 0.54
CA GLU A 170 -40.44 18.03 1.74
C GLU A 170 -41.83 18.57 1.38
N LYS A 171 -41.93 19.41 0.36
CA LYS A 171 -43.22 19.94 -0.12
C LYS A 171 -44.09 18.85 -0.73
N VAL A 172 -43.52 17.95 -1.54
CA VAL A 172 -44.23 16.79 -2.10
C VAL A 172 -44.71 15.87 -0.99
N GLN A 173 -43.88 15.60 0.01
CA GLN A 173 -44.26 14.79 1.16
C GLN A 173 -45.45 15.42 1.92
N SER A 174 -45.38 16.72 2.21
CA SER A 174 -46.46 17.45 2.90
C SER A 174 -47.78 17.41 2.13
N LEU A 175 -47.72 17.57 0.80
CA LEU A 175 -48.91 17.47 -0.06
C LEU A 175 -49.49 16.04 -0.07
N ASN A 176 -48.63 15.02 -0.07
CA ASN A 176 -49.04 13.63 -0.04
C ASN A 176 -49.70 13.25 1.29
N GLU A 177 -49.17 13.75 2.41
CA GLU A 177 -49.77 13.60 3.74
C GLU A 177 -51.16 14.26 3.81
N LEU A 178 -51.31 15.47 3.24
CA LEU A 178 -52.60 16.15 3.15
C LEU A 178 -53.61 15.40 2.27
N ALA A 179 -53.18 14.92 1.10
CA ALA A 179 -54.02 14.13 0.20
C ALA A 179 -54.50 12.84 0.89
N GLY A 180 -53.60 12.12 1.54
CA GLY A 180 -53.94 10.93 2.33
C GLY A 180 -54.95 11.23 3.45
N ALA A 181 -54.80 12.36 4.16
CA ALA A 181 -55.75 12.78 5.19
C ALA A 181 -57.15 13.10 4.63
N LEU A 182 -57.21 13.75 3.45
CA LEU A 182 -58.47 14.03 2.77
C LEU A 182 -59.18 12.74 2.31
N ASP A 183 -58.42 11.80 1.74
CA ASP A 183 -58.95 10.51 1.31
C ASP A 183 -59.52 9.71 2.49
N VAL A 184 -58.79 9.64 3.61
CA VAL A 184 -59.27 8.97 4.84
C VAL A 184 -60.57 9.63 5.34
N LYS A 185 -60.67 10.97 5.31
CA LYS A 185 -61.88 11.68 5.72
C LYS A 185 -63.07 11.40 4.80
N ALA A 186 -62.85 11.37 3.49
CA ALA A 186 -63.87 11.02 2.51
C ALA A 186 -64.39 9.59 2.70
N LEU A 187 -63.48 8.62 2.86
CA LEU A 187 -63.82 7.23 3.16
C LEU A 187 -64.59 7.08 4.47
N THR A 188 -64.27 7.88 5.49
CA THR A 188 -64.99 7.89 6.77
C THR A 188 -66.44 8.36 6.61
N LEU A 189 -66.69 9.40 5.81
CA LEU A 189 -68.04 9.90 5.53
C LEU A 189 -68.87 8.86 4.78
N ILE A 190 -68.30 8.25 3.74
CA ILE A 190 -68.96 7.19 2.97
C ILE A 190 -69.29 6.01 3.88
N THR A 191 -68.35 5.57 4.73
CA THR A 191 -68.57 4.47 5.69
C THR A 191 -69.72 4.78 6.64
N LYS A 192 -69.79 6.00 7.21
CA LYS A 192 -70.91 6.42 8.07
C LYS A 192 -72.25 6.42 7.34
N GLU A 193 -72.28 6.88 6.09
CA GLU A 193 -73.50 6.85 5.29
C GLU A 193 -73.97 5.41 5.04
N GLN A 194 -73.04 4.51 4.67
CA GLN A 194 -73.35 3.09 4.47
C GLN A 194 -73.83 2.42 5.76
N GLU A 195 -73.21 2.73 6.90
CA GLU A 195 -73.62 2.23 8.21
C GLU A 195 -75.05 2.68 8.56
N SER A 196 -75.42 3.93 8.24
CA SER A 196 -76.79 4.42 8.42
C SER A 196 -77.80 3.69 7.52
N LYS A 197 -77.42 3.37 6.28
CA LYS A 197 -78.24 2.60 5.33
C LYS A 197 -78.43 1.16 5.81
N ILE A 198 -77.38 0.51 6.27
CA ILE A 198 -77.42 -0.85 6.85
C ILE A 198 -78.36 -0.86 8.07
N ASN A 199 -78.17 0.07 9.02
CA ASN A 199 -79.03 0.18 10.19
C ASN A 199 -80.51 0.44 9.85
N LYS A 200 -80.79 1.13 8.75
CA LYS A 200 -82.17 1.30 8.25
C LYS A 200 -82.71 -0.02 7.68
N LEU A 201 -81.95 -0.67 6.80
CA LEU A 201 -82.33 -1.95 6.20
C LEU A 201 -82.57 -3.03 7.26
N GLU A 202 -81.76 -3.09 8.32
CA GLU A 202 -81.95 -4.02 9.43
C GLU A 202 -83.26 -3.77 10.18
N ARG A 203 -83.63 -2.51 10.41
CA ARG A 203 -84.91 -2.14 11.03
C ARG A 203 -86.08 -2.54 10.12
N ASP A 204 -85.95 -2.25 8.83
CA ASP A 204 -86.98 -2.59 7.83
C ASP A 204 -87.14 -4.12 7.70
N LEU A 205 -86.03 -4.88 7.76
CA LEU A 205 -86.04 -6.35 7.74
C LEU A 205 -86.75 -6.93 8.98
N LYS A 206 -86.41 -6.44 10.19
CA LYS A 206 -87.12 -6.83 11.43
C LYS A 206 -88.62 -6.51 11.36
N ALA A 207 -88.98 -5.36 10.76
CA ALA A 207 -90.38 -5.00 10.53
C ALA A 207 -91.08 -5.95 9.53
N GLN A 208 -90.39 -6.40 8.48
CA GLN A 208 -90.94 -7.39 7.56
C GLN A 208 -91.07 -8.78 8.20
N GLU A 209 -90.08 -9.25 8.96
CA GLU A 209 -90.14 -10.52 9.67
C GLU A 209 -91.33 -10.58 10.65
N THR A 210 -91.56 -9.50 11.40
CA THR A 210 -92.70 -9.42 12.31
C THR A 210 -94.04 -9.41 11.56
N ARG A 211 -94.12 -8.77 10.39
CA ARG A 211 -95.30 -8.83 9.51
C ARG A 211 -95.53 -10.24 8.95
N MET A 212 -94.48 -10.92 8.50
CA MET A 212 -94.58 -12.30 8.01
C MET A 212 -95.05 -13.26 9.11
N LYS A 213 -94.49 -13.16 10.32
CA LYS A 213 -94.95 -13.97 11.48
C LYS A 213 -96.43 -13.74 11.80
N LYS A 214 -96.92 -12.49 11.70
CA LYS A 214 -98.36 -12.20 11.85
C LYS A 214 -99.19 -12.88 10.76
N LEU A 215 -98.79 -12.74 9.49
CA LEU A 215 -99.47 -13.37 8.36
C LEU A 215 -99.47 -14.91 8.46
N GLU A 216 -98.37 -15.53 8.90
CA GLU A 216 -98.31 -16.97 9.15
C GLU A 216 -99.24 -17.42 10.28
N ASN A 217 -99.33 -16.64 11.37
CA ASN A 217 -100.26 -16.91 12.46
C ASN A 217 -101.72 -16.78 12.00
N ASP A 218 -102.03 -15.77 11.19
CA ASP A 218 -103.35 -15.55 10.59
C ASP A 218 -103.72 -16.66 9.59
N LEU A 219 -102.74 -17.23 8.89
CA LEU A 219 -102.93 -18.40 8.02
C LEU A 219 -103.13 -19.70 8.81
N ARG A 220 -102.45 -19.87 9.95
CA ARG A 220 -102.64 -21.03 10.84
C ARG A 220 -104.00 -21.01 11.54
N SER A 221 -104.54 -19.85 11.88
CA SER A 221 -105.85 -19.74 12.55
C SER A 221 -107.05 -19.94 11.61
N ARG A 222 -106.81 -19.95 10.29
CA ARG A 222 -107.81 -20.20 9.25
C ARG A 222 -107.82 -21.65 8.72
N LYS A 223 -107.00 -22.55 9.27
CA LYS A 223 -107.05 -24.00 9.05
C LYS A 223 -107.64 -24.69 10.27
#